data_AF-A0A934ULL1-F1
#
_entry.id   AF-A0A934ULL1-F1
#
_cell.length_a   1.000
_cell.length_b   1.000
_cell.length_c   1.000
_cell.angle_alpha   90.00
_cell.angle_beta   90.00
_cell.angle_gamma   90.00
#
_symmetry.space_group_name_H-M   'P 1'
#
loop_
_entity.id
_entity.type
_entity.pdbx_description
1 polymer ?
#
loop_
_entity_poly.entity_id
_entity_poly.type
_entity_poly.pdbx_seq_one_letter_code
_entity_poly.pdbx_strand_id
1 'polypeptide(L)'
;MQTVTNSGAGFRSYGYDVNGNATSDGLGNAITYNMLNLPASIPGKSLTYTYDATGSKLHKLSNGTVTEYISGIQYNGTSIDFVQTEEGRATNSGGTYKYEYTLTDHLGNNRVTFDQTTGKVGEDDYYPFSLNVHALQNAGNKYLYNKKELQEELNQYDYGARFYDPVIARWTSVDPLAEKMRSRS
;
A
#
# COMPACT_ATOMS: atom_id res chain seq x y z
N MET A 1 22.43 -8.84 -1.05
CA MET A 1 21.85 -8.27 -2.28
C MET A 1 21.07 -9.39 -2.97
N GLN A 2 19.78 -9.22 -3.21
CA GLN A 2 18.95 -10.18 -3.93
C GLN A 2 18.56 -9.57 -5.27
N THR A 3 18.82 -10.27 -6.38
CA THR A 3 18.43 -9.82 -7.72
C THR A 3 17.37 -10.76 -8.30
N VAL A 4 16.24 -10.20 -8.73
CA VAL A 4 15.22 -10.88 -9.54
C VAL A 4 15.59 -10.68 -11.00
N THR A 5 15.60 -11.75 -11.79
CA THR A 5 15.87 -11.66 -13.23
C THR A 5 14.59 -11.96 -14.02
N ASN A 6 14.42 -11.26 -15.15
CA ASN A 6 13.42 -11.58 -16.15
C ASN A 6 14.16 -11.86 -17.46
N SER A 7 14.04 -13.08 -18.00
CA SER A 7 14.74 -13.51 -19.23
C SER A 7 16.25 -13.25 -19.21
N GLY A 8 16.90 -13.40 -18.04
CA GLY A 8 18.36 -13.25 -17.88
C GLY A 8 18.85 -11.82 -17.64
N ALA A 9 18.00 -10.80 -17.73
CA ALA A 9 18.33 -9.43 -17.33
C ALA A 9 17.92 -9.16 -15.88
N GLY A 10 18.73 -8.39 -15.13
CA GLY A 10 18.37 -7.92 -13.80
C GLY A 10 17.11 -7.05 -13.87
N PHE A 11 16.02 -7.54 -13.29
CA PHE A 11 14.71 -6.90 -13.28
C PHE A 11 14.49 -6.08 -12.02
N ARG A 12 14.87 -6.62 -10.86
CA ARG A 12 14.88 -5.89 -9.59
C ARG A 12 16.08 -6.27 -8.72
N SER A 13 16.65 -5.32 -7.97
CA SER A 13 17.75 -5.60 -7.02
C SER A 13 17.48 -4.97 -5.66
N TYR A 14 17.54 -5.80 -4.62
CA TYR A 14 17.24 -5.42 -3.24
C TYR A 14 18.50 -5.47 -2.38
N GLY A 15 18.78 -4.35 -1.72
CA GLY A 15 19.70 -4.26 -0.59
C GLY A 15 18.96 -4.44 0.73
N TYR A 16 19.68 -4.77 1.80
CA TYR A 16 19.12 -4.87 3.14
C TYR A 16 20.04 -4.20 4.16
N ASP A 17 19.46 -3.60 5.18
CA ASP A 17 20.19 -3.11 6.35
C ASP A 17 20.42 -4.24 7.38
N VAL A 18 21.08 -3.90 8.49
CA VAL A 18 21.39 -4.84 9.58
C VAL A 18 20.15 -5.35 10.32
N ASN A 19 19.03 -4.63 10.24
CA ASN A 19 17.76 -5.01 10.84
C ASN A 19 16.91 -5.85 9.87
N GLY A 20 17.40 -6.10 8.66
CA GLY A 20 16.71 -6.88 7.63
C GLY A 20 15.65 -6.09 6.85
N ASN A 21 15.68 -4.76 6.90
CA ASN A 21 14.80 -3.92 6.09
C ASN A 21 15.36 -3.77 4.68
N ALA A 22 14.48 -3.82 3.66
CA ALA A 22 14.86 -3.63 2.27
C ALA A 22 15.27 -2.17 2.01
N THR A 23 16.56 -1.91 1.81
CA THR A 23 17.07 -0.54 1.57
C THR A 23 16.87 -0.05 0.15
N SER A 24 16.24 -0.85 -0.71
CA SER A 24 15.82 -0.44 -2.05
C SER A 24 14.45 -1.02 -2.41
N ASP A 25 13.70 -0.29 -3.23
CA ASP A 25 12.41 -0.74 -3.81
C ASP A 25 12.56 -1.78 -4.93
N GLY A 26 13.78 -2.23 -5.20
CA GLY A 26 14.09 -3.13 -6.31
C GLY A 26 14.38 -2.39 -7.62
N LEU A 27 14.06 -1.11 -7.74
CA LEU A 27 14.24 -0.29 -8.94
C LEU A 27 15.36 0.75 -8.80
N GLY A 28 16.18 0.62 -7.75
CA GLY A 28 17.32 1.51 -7.49
C GLY A 28 16.99 2.73 -6.63
N ASN A 29 15.74 2.89 -6.16
CA ASN A 29 15.42 3.94 -5.21
C ASN A 29 15.80 3.50 -3.81
N ALA A 30 16.52 4.35 -3.08
CA ALA A 30 16.90 4.08 -1.70
C ALA A 30 15.70 4.29 -0.75
N ILE A 31 15.54 3.39 0.21
CA ILE A 31 14.53 3.47 1.27
C ILE A 31 15.24 3.61 2.60
N THR A 32 14.83 4.61 3.38
CA THR A 32 15.26 4.82 4.76
C THR A 32 14.13 4.49 5.71
N TYR A 33 14.46 4.07 6.93
CA TYR A 33 13.52 3.54 7.90
C TYR A 33 13.57 4.33 9.21
N ASN A 34 12.44 4.37 9.92
CA ASN A 34 12.39 4.91 11.27
C ASN A 34 12.81 3.86 12.33
N MET A 35 12.78 4.23 13.60
CA MET A 35 13.13 3.33 14.71
C MET A 35 12.18 2.14 14.91
N LEU A 36 10.99 2.16 14.28
CA LEU A 36 10.04 1.05 14.27
C LEU A 36 10.24 0.13 13.05
N ASN A 37 11.30 0.33 12.27
CA ASN A 37 11.56 -0.38 11.02
C ASN A 37 10.43 -0.19 9.97
N LEU A 38 9.76 0.97 9.99
CA LEU A 38 8.78 1.37 8.98
C LEU A 38 9.44 2.32 7.95
N PRO A 39 9.10 2.21 6.64
CA PRO A 39 9.64 3.10 5.61
C PRO A 39 9.35 4.57 5.93
N ALA A 40 10.37 5.41 6.00
CA ALA A 40 10.26 6.81 6.39
C ALA A 40 10.48 7.78 5.22
N SER A 41 11.50 7.54 4.39
CA SER A 41 11.83 8.44 3.27
C SER A 41 12.43 7.67 2.09
N ILE A 42 11.95 8.02 0.89
CA ILE A 42 12.40 7.53 -0.41
C ILE A 42 12.74 8.75 -1.28
N PRO A 43 13.97 9.30 -1.14
CA PRO A 43 14.33 10.59 -1.75
C PRO A 43 14.20 10.62 -3.27
N GLY A 44 14.51 9.51 -3.96
CA GLY A 44 14.40 9.40 -5.41
C GLY A 44 12.97 9.57 -5.96
N LYS A 45 11.96 9.50 -5.07
CA LYS A 45 10.54 9.70 -5.40
C LYS A 45 9.93 10.90 -4.69
N SER A 46 10.73 11.70 -3.98
CA SER A 46 10.23 12.79 -3.12
C SER A 46 9.09 12.33 -2.21
N LEU A 47 9.26 11.12 -1.65
CA LEU A 47 8.23 10.42 -0.88
C LEU A 47 8.66 10.31 0.57
N THR A 48 7.80 10.73 1.48
CA THR A 48 8.01 10.57 2.93
C THR A 48 6.73 10.12 3.62
N TYR A 49 6.92 9.42 4.73
CA TYR A 49 5.85 8.93 5.58
C TYR A 49 6.10 9.35 7.03
N THR A 50 5.04 9.78 7.72
CA THR A 50 5.08 10.00 9.16
C THR A 50 4.09 9.08 9.85
N TYR A 51 4.52 8.53 10.98
CA TYR A 51 3.76 7.57 11.78
C TYR A 51 3.64 8.09 13.20
N ASP A 52 2.62 7.65 13.91
CA ASP A 52 2.58 7.79 15.36
C ASP A 52 3.55 6.81 16.05
N ALA A 53 3.65 6.92 17.38
CA ALA A 53 4.52 6.05 18.18
C ALA A 53 4.07 4.58 18.20
N THR A 54 2.84 4.28 17.77
CA THR A 54 2.32 2.90 17.65
C THR A 54 2.60 2.29 16.28
N GLY A 55 3.11 3.08 15.33
CA GLY A 55 3.37 2.68 13.95
C GLY A 55 2.18 2.91 13.01
N SER A 56 1.11 3.58 13.46
CA SER A 56 0.01 3.94 12.58
C SER A 56 0.44 5.12 11.69
N LYS A 57 0.30 4.95 10.37
CA LYS A 57 0.63 5.99 9.40
C LYS A 57 -0.35 7.16 9.53
N LEU A 58 0.18 8.37 9.69
CA LEU A 58 -0.59 9.61 9.84
C LEU A 58 -0.52 10.47 8.59
N HIS A 59 0.65 10.50 7.92
CA HIS A 59 0.93 11.44 6.84
C HIS A 59 1.77 10.78 5.75
N LYS A 60 1.46 11.12 4.50
CA LYS A 60 2.28 10.83 3.32
C LYS A 60 2.45 12.11 2.50
N LEU A 61 3.70 12.43 2.17
CA LEU A 61 4.03 13.45 1.17
C LEU A 61 4.63 12.73 -0.03
N SER A 62 4.01 12.87 -1.21
CA SER A 62 4.46 12.27 -2.46
C SER A 62 4.56 13.34 -3.53
N ASN A 63 5.79 13.70 -3.91
CA ASN A 63 6.06 14.72 -4.94
C ASN A 63 5.25 16.03 -4.74
N GLY A 64 5.15 16.51 -3.50
CA GLY A 64 4.39 17.71 -3.14
C GLY A 64 2.91 17.49 -2.82
N THR A 65 2.35 16.31 -3.13
CA THR A 65 0.97 15.95 -2.77
C THR A 65 0.94 15.41 -1.34
N VAL A 66 0.12 16.04 -0.50
CA VAL A 66 -0.06 15.65 0.91
C VAL A 66 -1.29 14.77 1.05
N THR A 67 -1.13 13.66 1.76
CA THR A 67 -2.22 12.78 2.17
C THR A 67 -2.17 12.58 3.67
N GLU A 68 -3.27 12.90 4.36
CA GLU A 68 -3.44 12.67 5.79
C GLU A 68 -4.38 11.48 6.04
N TYR A 69 -4.10 10.72 7.09
CA TYR A 69 -4.82 9.50 7.45
C TYR A 69 -5.37 9.62 8.88
N ILE A 70 -6.69 9.60 9.03
CA ILE A 70 -7.35 9.74 10.34
C ILE A 70 -8.47 8.72 10.43
N SER A 71 -8.26 7.62 11.16
CA SER A 71 -9.30 6.65 11.54
C SER A 71 -10.23 6.21 10.39
N GLY A 72 -9.66 5.87 9.23
CA GLY A 72 -10.43 5.44 8.05
C GLY A 72 -10.88 6.59 7.14
N ILE A 73 -10.56 7.84 7.46
CA ILE A 73 -10.73 8.99 6.57
C ILE A 73 -9.38 9.32 5.95
N GLN A 74 -9.37 9.49 4.63
CA GLN A 74 -8.21 9.96 3.88
C GLN A 74 -8.46 11.38 3.39
N TYR A 75 -7.47 12.25 3.56
CA TYR A 75 -7.53 13.64 3.12
C TYR A 75 -6.52 13.87 2.01
N ASN A 76 -6.86 14.74 1.06
CA ASN A 76 -5.93 15.36 0.13
C ASN A 76 -5.68 16.80 0.60
N GLY A 77 -4.52 17.01 1.22
CA GLY A 77 -4.26 18.22 2.00
C GLY A 77 -5.27 18.37 3.14
N THR A 78 -6.09 19.43 3.08
CA THR A 78 -7.11 19.73 4.12
C THR A 78 -8.51 19.27 3.76
N SER A 79 -8.73 18.78 2.54
CA SER A 79 -10.03 18.31 2.06
C SER A 79 -10.15 16.81 2.25
N ILE A 80 -11.31 16.32 2.71
CA ILE A 80 -11.60 14.88 2.69
C ILE A 80 -11.56 14.41 1.24
N ASP A 81 -10.75 13.40 0.96
CA ASP A 81 -10.73 12.70 -0.32
C ASP A 81 -11.83 11.63 -0.31
N PHE A 82 -11.82 10.76 0.70
CA PHE A 82 -12.90 9.82 0.95
C PHE A 82 -12.93 9.33 2.40
N VAL A 83 -14.06 8.72 2.77
CA VAL A 83 -14.27 8.01 4.04
C VAL A 83 -14.44 6.53 3.74
N GLN A 84 -13.66 5.67 4.38
CA GLN A 84 -13.85 4.21 4.30
C GLN A 84 -15.19 3.81 4.94
N THR A 85 -15.87 2.84 4.34
CA THR A 85 -17.06 2.20 4.92
C THR A 85 -16.83 0.69 5.02
N GLU A 86 -17.75 -0.04 5.65
CA GLU A 86 -17.66 -1.50 5.78
C GLU A 86 -17.63 -2.20 4.40
N GLU A 87 -18.41 -1.66 3.46
CA GLU A 87 -18.70 -2.24 2.15
C GLU A 87 -18.04 -1.49 0.99
N GLY A 88 -17.20 -0.49 1.26
CA GLY A 88 -16.57 0.33 0.23
C GLY A 88 -16.09 1.68 0.76
N ARG A 89 -16.49 2.78 0.09
CA ARG A 89 -16.09 4.14 0.48
C ARG A 89 -17.08 5.21 0.03
N ALA A 90 -17.07 6.34 0.74
CA ALA A 90 -17.76 7.56 0.33
C ALA A 90 -16.72 8.57 -0.18
N THR A 91 -16.69 8.81 -1.50
CA THR A 91 -15.75 9.73 -2.16
C THR A 91 -16.31 11.14 -2.21
N ASN A 92 -15.47 12.15 -1.95
CA ASN A 92 -15.87 13.55 -1.98
C ASN A 92 -15.89 14.07 -3.42
N SER A 93 -17.05 14.54 -3.86
CA SER A 93 -17.29 15.11 -5.18
C SER A 93 -17.80 16.55 -5.03
N GLY A 94 -16.91 17.46 -4.62
CA GLY A 94 -17.24 18.88 -4.50
C GLY A 94 -18.15 19.22 -3.33
N GLY A 95 -17.98 18.54 -2.19
CA GLY A 95 -18.78 18.72 -0.97
C GLY A 95 -20.01 17.81 -0.88
N THR A 96 -20.32 17.06 -1.93
CA THR A 96 -21.30 15.97 -1.90
C THR A 96 -20.57 14.63 -1.95
N TYR A 97 -21.04 13.65 -1.21
CA TYR A 97 -20.42 12.32 -1.17
C TYR A 97 -21.08 11.36 -2.15
N LYS A 98 -20.27 10.69 -2.98
CA LYS A 98 -20.67 9.56 -3.80
C LYS A 98 -20.27 8.26 -3.11
N TYR A 99 -21.20 7.31 -3.02
CA TYR A 99 -20.95 6.03 -2.38
C TYR A 99 -20.58 5.00 -3.42
N GLU A 100 -19.38 4.43 -3.25
CA GLU A 100 -18.88 3.29 -4.00
C GLU A 100 -18.92 2.06 -3.11
N TYR A 101 -19.47 0.98 -3.63
CA TYR A 101 -19.56 -0.32 -2.98
C TYR A 101 -18.63 -1.29 -3.70
N THR A 102 -18.02 -2.18 -2.92
CA THR A 102 -17.02 -3.10 -3.43
C THR A 102 -17.37 -4.52 -3.05
N LEU A 103 -17.57 -5.37 -4.06
CA LEU A 103 -17.65 -6.81 -3.87
C LEU A 103 -16.24 -7.37 -3.73
N THR A 104 -16.04 -8.16 -2.67
CA THR A 104 -14.76 -8.82 -2.41
C THR A 104 -14.86 -10.32 -2.65
N ASP A 105 -13.73 -10.96 -2.94
CA ASP A 105 -13.63 -12.42 -2.88
C ASP A 105 -13.55 -12.93 -1.42
N HIS A 106 -13.43 -14.25 -1.27
CA HIS A 106 -13.37 -14.92 0.03
C HIS A 106 -12.18 -14.53 0.93
N LEU A 107 -11.13 -13.91 0.36
CA LEU A 107 -9.98 -13.40 1.10
C LEU A 107 -10.11 -11.90 1.38
N GLY A 108 -11.19 -11.27 0.92
CA GLY A 108 -11.42 -9.84 1.08
C GLY A 108 -10.74 -8.98 0.02
N ASN A 109 -10.28 -9.54 -1.10
CA ASN A 109 -9.72 -8.74 -2.19
C ASN A 109 -10.84 -8.11 -3.02
N ASN A 110 -10.70 -6.83 -3.35
CA ASN A 110 -11.67 -6.12 -4.19
C ASN A 110 -11.75 -6.74 -5.58
N ARG A 111 -12.95 -7.11 -6.04
CA ARG A 111 -13.17 -7.65 -7.39
C ARG A 111 -13.91 -6.69 -8.30
N VAL A 112 -15.01 -6.14 -7.79
CA VAL A 112 -15.87 -5.24 -8.57
C VAL A 112 -16.26 -4.07 -7.68
N THR A 113 -16.04 -2.86 -8.17
CA THR A 113 -16.50 -1.63 -7.53
C THR A 113 -17.63 -1.02 -8.36
N PHE A 114 -18.70 -0.61 -7.72
CA PHE A 114 -19.86 -0.03 -8.37
C PHE A 114 -20.46 1.11 -7.55
N ASP A 115 -21.14 2.03 -8.23
CA ASP A 115 -21.92 3.09 -7.61
C ASP A 115 -23.37 3.09 -8.13
N GLN A 116 -24.24 3.86 -7.48
CA GLN A 116 -25.67 3.90 -7.84
C GLN A 116 -25.97 4.71 -9.11
N THR A 117 -25.02 5.49 -9.62
CA THR A 117 -25.20 6.42 -10.75
C THR A 117 -24.74 5.82 -12.07
N THR A 118 -23.54 5.24 -12.09
CA THR A 118 -22.84 4.72 -13.26
C THR A 118 -22.89 3.19 -13.32
N GLY A 119 -23.21 2.51 -12.21
CA GLY A 119 -23.15 1.06 -12.12
C GLY A 119 -21.71 0.61 -11.86
N LYS A 120 -21.19 -0.37 -12.61
CA LYS A 120 -19.80 -0.83 -12.44
C LYS A 120 -18.82 0.29 -12.80
N VAL A 121 -18.01 0.72 -11.84
CA VAL A 121 -16.96 1.74 -12.00
C VAL A 121 -15.56 1.17 -11.95
N GLY A 122 -15.39 -0.04 -11.41
CA GLY A 122 -14.10 -0.69 -11.44
C GLY A 122 -14.14 -2.21 -11.34
N GLU A 123 -13.03 -2.82 -11.77
CA GLU A 123 -12.81 -4.25 -11.80
C GLU A 123 -11.33 -4.55 -11.55
N ASP A 124 -11.08 -5.50 -10.65
CA ASP A 124 -9.77 -5.83 -10.13
C ASP A 124 -9.61 -7.35 -10.04
N ASP A 125 -8.56 -7.86 -10.69
CA ASP A 125 -8.18 -9.26 -10.60
C ASP A 125 -6.75 -9.39 -10.11
N TYR A 126 -6.45 -10.46 -9.38
CA TYR A 126 -5.14 -10.67 -8.79
C TYR A 126 -4.58 -12.03 -9.14
N TYR A 127 -3.28 -12.06 -9.40
CA TYR A 127 -2.49 -13.28 -9.27
C TYR A 127 -2.49 -13.77 -7.80
N PRO A 128 -2.18 -15.05 -7.55
CA PRO A 128 -2.21 -15.63 -6.20
C PRO A 128 -1.43 -14.84 -5.14
N PHE A 129 -0.38 -14.12 -5.56
CA PHE A 129 0.47 -13.32 -4.69
C PHE A 129 0.22 -11.82 -4.80
N SER A 130 -1.03 -11.41 -5.04
CA SER A 130 -1.56 -10.03 -4.97
C SER A 130 -1.20 -9.06 -6.09
N LEU A 131 -0.41 -9.48 -7.08
CA LEU A 131 -0.16 -8.64 -8.24
C LEU A 131 -1.48 -8.46 -9.01
N ASN A 132 -1.93 -7.21 -9.11
CA ASN A 132 -3.17 -6.87 -9.79
C ASN A 132 -2.97 -6.94 -11.31
N VAL A 133 -3.91 -7.57 -12.01
CA VAL A 133 -3.93 -7.83 -13.46
C VAL A 133 -4.48 -6.61 -14.23
N HIS A 134 -5.31 -5.80 -13.58
CA HIS A 134 -6.08 -4.70 -14.17
C HIS A 134 -5.75 -3.35 -13.50
N ALA A 135 -4.46 -2.98 -13.46
CA ALA A 135 -3.97 -1.78 -12.77
C ALA A 135 -4.62 -0.43 -13.20
N LEU A 136 -5.44 -0.41 -14.26
CA LEU A 136 -6.07 0.78 -14.82
C LEU A 136 -7.61 0.83 -14.67
N GLN A 137 -8.23 -0.17 -14.05
CA GLN A 137 -9.70 -0.25 -13.94
C GLN A 137 -10.23 -0.19 -12.49
N ASN A 138 -9.44 0.27 -11.53
CA ASN A 138 -9.81 0.25 -10.10
C ASN A 138 -10.69 1.44 -9.65
N ALA A 139 -11.29 2.23 -10.55
CA ALA A 139 -12.00 3.47 -10.18
C ALA A 139 -11.16 4.46 -9.32
N GLY A 140 -9.83 4.41 -9.43
CA GLY A 140 -8.93 5.17 -8.55
C GLY A 140 -8.89 4.69 -7.09
N ASN A 141 -9.41 3.50 -6.79
CA ASN A 141 -9.34 2.88 -5.48
C ASN A 141 -7.97 2.23 -5.25
N LYS A 142 -7.23 2.74 -4.26
CA LYS A 142 -5.91 2.21 -3.92
C LYS A 142 -5.97 1.06 -2.91
N TYR A 143 -7.12 0.82 -2.28
CA TYR A 143 -7.29 -0.22 -1.26
C TYR A 143 -7.75 -1.49 -1.95
N LEU A 144 -6.80 -2.34 -2.35
CA LEU A 144 -7.06 -3.42 -3.30
C LEU A 144 -6.97 -4.79 -2.61
N TYR A 145 -5.79 -5.41 -2.64
CA TYR A 145 -5.56 -6.73 -2.08
C TYR A 145 -5.63 -6.71 -0.54
N ASN A 146 -6.40 -7.63 0.05
CA ASN A 146 -6.70 -7.69 1.48
C ASN A 146 -7.15 -6.33 2.08
N LYS A 147 -7.82 -5.50 1.27
CA LYS A 147 -8.20 -4.12 1.59
C LYS A 147 -7.02 -3.24 2.03
N LYS A 148 -5.80 -3.54 1.59
CA LYS A 148 -4.60 -2.75 1.90
C LYS A 148 -4.32 -1.72 0.83
N GLU A 149 -3.86 -0.55 1.27
CA GLU A 149 -3.51 0.55 0.37
C GLU A 149 -2.26 0.19 -0.43
N LEU A 150 -2.36 0.23 -1.75
CA LEU A 150 -1.22 0.20 -2.65
C LEU A 150 -0.52 1.57 -2.61
N GLN A 151 0.74 1.58 -2.19
CA GLN A 151 1.65 2.70 -2.39
C GLN A 151 2.15 2.65 -3.83
N GLU A 152 1.44 3.31 -4.75
CA GLU A 152 1.71 3.31 -6.20
C GLU A 152 3.15 3.74 -6.51
N GLU A 153 3.72 4.62 -5.69
CA GLU A 153 5.09 5.06 -5.84
C GLU A 153 6.09 3.90 -5.75
N LEU A 154 5.82 2.91 -4.90
CA LEU A 154 6.68 1.75 -4.67
C LEU A 154 6.15 0.46 -5.30
N ASN A 155 4.88 0.45 -5.71
CA ASN A 155 4.10 -0.76 -6.05
C ASN A 155 4.09 -1.78 -4.92
N GLN A 156 3.94 -1.31 -3.68
CA GLN A 156 3.93 -2.15 -2.47
C GLN A 156 2.67 -1.89 -1.66
N TYR A 157 2.14 -2.93 -1.03
CA TYR A 157 0.97 -2.82 -0.16
C TYR A 157 1.36 -2.45 1.26
N ASP A 158 0.70 -1.46 1.82
CA ASP A 158 0.88 -1.04 3.21
C ASP A 158 -0.04 -1.83 4.15
N TYR A 159 0.55 -2.69 4.99
CA TYR A 159 -0.17 -3.45 6.02
C TYR A 159 -0.07 -2.81 7.41
N GLY A 160 0.42 -1.58 7.51
CA GLY A 160 0.65 -0.84 8.76
C GLY A 160 1.98 -1.20 9.39
N ALA A 161 2.16 -2.44 9.83
CA ALA A 161 3.39 -2.87 10.50
C ALA A 161 4.56 -3.11 9.52
N ARG A 162 4.27 -3.42 8.26
CA ARG A 162 5.24 -3.75 7.21
C ARG A 162 4.66 -3.45 5.83
N PHE A 163 5.53 -3.20 4.85
CA PHE A 163 5.13 -3.15 3.45
C PHE A 163 5.35 -4.51 2.79
N TYR A 164 4.43 -4.92 1.93
CA TYR A 164 4.49 -6.16 1.16
C TYR A 164 4.74 -5.85 -0.31
N ASP A 165 5.74 -6.50 -0.90
CA ASP A 165 6.06 -6.39 -2.32
C ASP A 165 5.40 -7.55 -3.11
N PRO A 166 4.38 -7.25 -3.95
CA PRO A 166 3.66 -8.24 -4.74
C PRO A 166 4.51 -8.87 -5.85
N VAL A 167 5.57 -8.20 -6.30
CA VAL A 167 6.42 -8.70 -7.40
C VAL A 167 7.26 -9.89 -6.94
N ILE A 168 7.76 -9.83 -5.70
CA ILE A 168 8.57 -10.91 -5.10
C ILE A 168 7.82 -11.75 -4.09
N ALA A 169 6.55 -11.42 -3.83
CA ALA A 169 5.68 -12.05 -2.86
C ALA A 169 6.26 -12.09 -1.43
N ARG A 170 6.86 -10.97 -0.97
CA ARG A 170 7.59 -10.91 0.32
C ARG A 170 7.34 -9.62 1.08
N TRP A 171 7.49 -9.72 2.39
CA TRP A 171 7.62 -8.55 3.27
C TRP A 171 8.95 -7.84 3.04
N THR A 172 8.93 -6.52 3.12
CA THR A 172 10.10 -5.65 2.98
C THR A 172 10.90 -5.47 4.26
N SER A 173 10.36 -5.89 5.41
CA SER A 173 11.01 -5.85 6.71
C SER A 173 10.66 -7.07 7.56
N VAL A 174 11.47 -7.32 8.60
CA VAL A 174 11.27 -8.41 9.56
C VAL A 174 10.01 -8.15 10.40
N ASP A 175 9.34 -9.22 10.86
CA ASP A 175 8.19 -9.09 11.74
C ASP A 175 8.58 -8.43 13.08
N PRO A 176 7.94 -7.31 13.49
CA PRO A 176 8.23 -6.69 14.78
C PRO A 176 8.01 -7.60 15.99
N LEU A 177 7.23 -8.68 15.84
CA LEU A 177 6.97 -9.67 16.88
C LEU A 177 7.75 -10.98 16.68
N ALA A 178 8.66 -11.06 15.71
CA ALA A 178 9.44 -12.25 15.40
C ALA A 178 10.16 -12.82 16.64
N GLU A 179 10.75 -11.95 17.47
CA GLU A 179 11.52 -12.38 18.63
C GLU A 179 10.66 -12.80 19.83
N LYS A 180 9.40 -12.36 19.89
CA LYS A 180 8.46 -12.71 20.96
C LYS A 180 7.87 -14.11 20.77
N MET A 181 7.96 -14.65 19.55
CA MET A 181 7.47 -15.98 19.20
C MET A 181 8.62 -16.99 19.06
N ARG A 182 9.48 -17.13 20.08
CA ARG A 182 10.32 -18.33 20.17
C ARG A 182 9.39 -19.51 20.45
N SER A 183 9.30 -20.46 19.52
CA SER A 183 8.48 -21.67 19.72
C SER A 183 8.93 -22.39 20.99
N ARG A 184 7.99 -22.71 21.87
CA ARG A 184 8.23 -23.74 22.89
C ARG A 184 8.36 -25.06 22.13
N SER A 185 9.48 -25.74 22.34
CA SER A 185 9.77 -27.09 21.87
C SER A 185 8.72 -28.09 22.32
#